data_AF-A0A3S0QFE9-F1
#
_entry.id   AF-A0A3S0QFE9-F1
#
_cell.length_a   1.000
_cell.length_b   1.000
_cell.length_c   1.000
_cell.angle_alpha   90.00
_cell.angle_beta   90.00
_cell.angle_gamma   90.00
#
_symmetry.space_group_name_H-M   'P 1'
#
loop_
_entity.id
_entity.type
_entity.pdbx_description
1 polymer ?
#
loop_
_entity_poly.entity_id
_entity_poly.type
_entity_poly.pdbx_seq_one_letter_code
_entity_poly.pdbx_strand_id
1 'polypeptide(L)'
;MQELFDDIVRAFQAVCRATGLTYPELNILVYCLLAPLSWLLVLALRRPRLGGALLAAALLLSAALVAERRRFTGLSRWFYDYNIRVLEQLGRATGLGYVALSLLMGVLVPGLALLLLAVVPRRGVLPLTLAFIGLLLAYFVVGWWLV
;
A
#
# COMPACT_ATOMS: atom_id res chain seq x y z
N MET A 1 -17.80 -3.49 11.06
CA MET A 1 -16.87 -3.88 9.97
C MET A 1 -17.40 -3.41 8.63
N GLN A 2 -18.62 -3.79 8.25
CA GLN A 2 -19.24 -3.34 7.00
C GLN A 2 -19.37 -1.80 6.92
N GLU A 3 -19.91 -1.15 7.95
CA GLU A 3 -20.08 0.31 7.97
C GLU A 3 -18.74 1.07 7.79
N LEU A 4 -17.68 0.66 8.50
CA LEU A 4 -16.34 1.24 8.35
C LEU A 4 -15.79 1.05 6.93
N PHE A 5 -15.99 -0.14 6.35
CA PHE A 5 -15.59 -0.39 4.97
C PHE A 5 -16.35 0.51 3.99
N ASP A 6 -17.65 0.66 4.17
CA ASP A 6 -18.49 1.51 3.32
C ASP A 6 -18.13 3.00 3.48
N ASP A 7 -17.75 3.45 4.67
CA ASP A 7 -17.24 4.80 4.92
C ASP A 7 -15.91 5.04 4.18
N ILE A 8 -14.98 4.08 4.25
CA ILE A 8 -13.70 4.16 3.53
C ILE A 8 -13.94 4.18 2.03
N VAL A 9 -14.83 3.34 1.51
CA VAL A 9 -15.20 3.33 0.08
C VAL A 9 -15.80 4.67 -0.33
N ARG A 10 -16.69 5.24 0.49
CA ARG A 10 -17.27 6.58 0.23
C ARG A 10 -16.21 7.68 0.21
N ALA A 11 -15.26 7.65 1.14
CA ALA A 11 -14.13 8.58 1.16
C ALA A 11 -13.28 8.45 -0.11
N PHE A 12 -12.95 7.23 -0.52
CA PHE A 12 -12.21 6.97 -1.76
C PHE A 12 -12.96 7.50 -2.98
N GLN A 13 -14.27 7.24 -3.08
CA GLN A 13 -15.09 7.76 -4.18
C GLN A 13 -15.15 9.29 -4.20
N ALA A 14 -15.18 9.95 -3.04
CA ALA A 14 -15.11 11.40 -2.96
C ALA A 14 -13.78 11.94 -3.52
N VAL A 15 -12.65 11.30 -3.18
CA VAL A 15 -11.33 11.65 -3.71
C VAL A 15 -11.24 11.36 -5.22
N CYS A 16 -11.79 10.24 -5.70
CA CYS A 16 -11.89 9.94 -7.13
C CYS A 16 -12.63 11.05 -7.90
N ARG A 17 -13.77 11.51 -7.37
CA ARG A 17 -14.52 12.64 -7.97
C ARG A 17 -13.70 13.94 -8.00
N ALA A 18 -12.95 14.22 -6.93
CA ALA A 18 -12.14 15.43 -6.85
C ALA A 18 -10.88 15.41 -7.75
N THR A 19 -10.30 14.23 -7.98
CA THR A 19 -9.01 14.07 -8.68
C THR A 19 -9.15 13.59 -10.13
N GLY A 20 -10.34 13.10 -10.51
CA GLY A 20 -10.57 12.43 -11.79
C GLY A 20 -9.84 11.09 -11.91
N LEU A 21 -9.39 10.52 -10.80
CA LEU A 21 -8.82 9.17 -10.75
C LEU A 21 -9.94 8.13 -10.64
N THR A 22 -9.75 7.00 -11.28
CA THR A 22 -10.60 5.83 -11.07
C THR A 22 -10.33 5.21 -9.69
N TYR A 23 -11.28 4.43 -9.18
CA TYR A 23 -11.11 3.74 -7.90
C TYR A 23 -9.87 2.82 -7.88
N PRO A 24 -9.59 1.98 -8.91
CA PRO A 24 -8.37 1.19 -8.98
C PRO A 24 -7.08 2.02 -8.92
N GLU A 25 -7.03 3.13 -9.65
CA GLU A 25 -5.88 4.04 -9.67
C GLU A 25 -5.62 4.63 -8.29
N LEU A 26 -6.68 5.15 -7.63
CA LEU A 26 -6.56 5.70 -6.29
C LEU A 26 -6.15 4.61 -5.27
N ASN A 27 -6.73 3.42 -5.38
CA ASN A 27 -6.43 2.30 -4.49
C ASN A 27 -4.95 1.93 -4.52
N ILE A 28 -4.36 1.85 -5.71
CA ILE A 28 -2.94 1.56 -5.87
C ILE A 28 -2.06 2.70 -5.41
N LEU A 29 -2.44 3.95 -5.69
CA LEU A 29 -1.71 5.11 -5.18
C LEU A 29 -1.70 5.15 -3.65
N VAL A 30 -2.79 4.79 -2.99
CA VAL A 30 -2.83 4.79 -1.52
C VAL A 30 -2.02 3.62 -0.96
N TYR A 31 -2.29 2.40 -1.40
CA TYR A 31 -1.73 1.21 -0.75
C TYR A 31 -0.36 0.79 -1.27
N CYS A 32 -0.06 1.02 -2.55
CA CYS A 32 1.22 0.62 -3.14
C CYS A 32 2.22 1.77 -3.24
N LEU A 33 1.78 3.02 -3.11
CA LEU A 33 2.67 4.18 -3.12
C LEU A 33 2.67 4.90 -1.78
N LEU A 34 1.54 5.47 -1.35
CA LEU A 34 1.48 6.33 -0.16
C LEU A 34 1.88 5.60 1.12
N ALA A 35 1.41 4.37 1.33
CA ALA A 35 1.81 3.57 2.50
C ALA A 35 3.32 3.27 2.51
N PRO A 36 3.94 2.71 1.46
CA PRO A 36 5.40 2.55 1.41
C PRO A 36 6.17 3.88 1.55
N LEU A 37 5.71 4.96 0.93
CA LEU A 37 6.32 6.28 1.07
C LEU A 37 6.27 6.80 2.50
N SER A 38 5.18 6.53 3.24
CA SER A 38 5.08 6.90 4.65
C SER A 38 6.13 6.16 5.51
N TRP A 39 6.43 4.90 5.19
CA TRP A 39 7.48 4.13 5.87
C TRP A 39 8.88 4.65 5.54
N LEU A 40 9.12 5.01 4.26
CA LEU A 40 10.37 5.63 3.83
C LEU A 40 10.58 7.00 4.48
N LEU A 41 9.52 7.78 4.67
CA LEU A 41 9.58 9.04 5.39
C LEU A 41 10.00 8.84 6.84
N VAL A 42 9.41 7.87 7.55
CA VAL A 42 9.85 7.52 8.91
C VAL A 42 11.32 7.10 8.93
N LEU A 43 11.75 6.27 7.97
CA LEU A 43 13.15 5.87 7.85
C LEU A 43 14.07 7.09 7.62
N ALA A 44 13.69 8.00 6.72
CA ALA A 44 14.43 9.22 6.42
C ALA A 44 14.59 10.11 7.66
N LEU A 45 13.51 10.33 8.41
CA LEU A 45 13.51 11.13 9.65
C LEU A 45 14.37 10.48 10.74
N ARG A 46 14.41 9.15 10.80
CA ARG A 46 15.17 8.41 11.83
C ARG A 46 16.60 8.10 11.45
N ARG A 47 16.94 8.17 10.16
CA ARG A 47 18.26 7.94 9.58
C ARG A 47 18.57 9.06 8.57
N PRO A 48 18.86 10.29 9.04
CA PRO A 48 18.97 11.47 8.18
C PRO A 48 20.04 11.33 7.07
N ARG A 49 21.08 10.51 7.29
CA ARG A 49 22.09 10.18 6.26
C ARG A 49 21.49 9.55 5.00
N LEU A 50 20.37 8.85 5.11
CA LEU A 50 19.65 8.22 3.99
C LEU A 50 18.51 9.11 3.48
N GLY A 51 18.12 10.14 4.24
CA GLY A 51 16.88 10.88 3.99
C GLY A 51 16.85 11.59 2.64
N GLY A 52 17.96 12.20 2.21
CA GLY A 52 18.04 12.86 0.91
C GLY A 52 17.85 11.90 -0.27
N ALA A 53 18.51 10.74 -0.23
CA ALA A 53 18.38 9.72 -1.27
C ALA A 53 16.97 9.11 -1.31
N LEU A 54 16.37 8.85 -0.14
CA LEU A 54 15.01 8.31 -0.06
C LEU A 54 13.96 9.31 -0.54
N LEU A 55 14.11 10.60 -0.21
CA LEU A 55 13.22 11.65 -0.68
C LEU A 55 13.34 11.83 -2.20
N ALA A 56 14.56 11.82 -2.75
CA ALA A 56 14.78 11.88 -4.18
C ALA A 56 14.16 10.68 -4.90
N ALA A 57 14.33 9.46 -4.38
CA ALA A 57 13.71 8.25 -4.93
C ALA A 57 12.17 8.33 -4.90
N ALA A 58 11.58 8.82 -3.80
CA ALA A 58 10.15 9.02 -3.66
C ALA A 58 9.60 10.03 -4.68
N LEU A 59 10.29 11.16 -4.87
CA LEU A 59 9.92 12.19 -5.83
C LEU A 59 10.02 11.67 -7.28
N LEU A 60 11.11 10.98 -7.62
CA LEU A 60 11.28 10.38 -8.95
C LEU A 60 10.22 9.33 -9.24
N LEU A 61 9.89 8.46 -8.28
CA LEU A 61 8.83 7.47 -8.43
C LEU A 61 7.46 8.13 -8.63
N SER A 62 7.16 9.16 -7.84
CA SER A 62 5.91 9.92 -7.97
C SER A 62 5.81 10.63 -9.32
N ALA A 63 6.90 11.27 -9.77
CA ALA A 63 6.98 11.93 -11.06
C ALA A 63 6.82 10.96 -12.23
N ALA A 64 7.46 9.77 -12.16
CA ALA A 64 7.33 8.73 -13.16
C ALA A 64 5.88 8.22 -13.27
N LEU A 65 5.19 8.03 -12.14
CA LEU A 65 3.78 7.61 -12.14
C LEU A 65 2.85 8.67 -12.75
N VAL A 66 3.13 9.95 -12.51
CA VAL A 66 2.37 11.06 -13.12
C VAL A 66 2.64 11.14 -14.63
N ALA A 67 3.89 11.00 -15.05
CA ALA A 67 4.26 11.01 -16.47
C ALA A 67 3.61 9.85 -17.25
N GLU A 68 3.53 8.67 -16.64
CA GLU A 68 3.05 7.46 -17.30
C GLU A 68 1.55 7.18 -17.08
N ARG A 69 0.76 8.20 -16.72
CA ARG A 69 -0.65 8.07 -16.28
C ARG A 69 -1.53 7.22 -17.22
N ARG A 70 -1.30 7.27 -18.54
CA ARG A 70 -2.09 6.47 -19.51
C ARG A 70 -1.82 4.96 -19.41
N ARG A 71 -0.57 4.55 -19.21
CA ARG A 71 -0.22 3.12 -18.99
C ARG A 71 -0.57 2.69 -17.57
N PHE A 72 -0.49 3.63 -16.63
CA PHE A 72 -0.90 3.44 -15.24
C PHE A 72 -2.37 3.00 -15.13
N THR A 73 -3.29 3.50 -15.97
CA THR A 73 -4.71 3.06 -15.93
C THR A 73 -4.87 1.56 -16.24
N GLY A 74 -4.13 1.02 -17.22
CA GLY A 74 -4.19 -0.41 -17.56
C GLY A 74 -3.56 -1.30 -16.48
N LEU A 75 -2.37 -0.92 -16.02
CA LEU A 75 -1.65 -1.62 -14.96
C LEU A 75 -2.43 -1.57 -13.63
N SER A 76 -3.04 -0.43 -13.33
CA SER A 76 -3.81 -0.25 -12.11
C SER A 76 -5.05 -1.10 -12.06
N ARG A 77 -5.78 -1.22 -13.16
CA ARG A 77 -6.93 -2.12 -13.24
C ARG A 77 -6.52 -3.58 -13.06
N TRP A 78 -5.51 -4.03 -13.82
CA TRP A 78 -5.01 -5.41 -13.71
C TRP A 78 -4.56 -5.73 -12.27
N PHE A 79 -3.80 -4.84 -11.65
CA PHE A 79 -3.29 -5.07 -10.30
C PHE A 79 -4.38 -5.00 -9.24
N TYR A 80 -5.38 -4.13 -9.41
CA TYR A 80 -6.53 -4.06 -8.52
C TYR A 80 -7.38 -5.34 -8.57
N ASP A 81 -7.66 -5.84 -9.76
CA ASP A 81 -8.40 -7.10 -9.95
C ASP A 81 -7.63 -8.29 -9.35
N TYR A 82 -6.30 -8.30 -9.54
CA TYR A 82 -5.41 -9.24 -8.87
C TYR A 82 -5.53 -9.16 -7.34
N ASN A 83 -5.50 -7.96 -6.77
CA ASN A 83 -5.60 -7.78 -5.32
C ASN A 83 -6.94 -8.28 -4.76
N ILE A 84 -8.05 -7.99 -5.45
CA ILE A 84 -9.38 -8.49 -5.07
C ILE A 84 -9.36 -10.02 -5.02
N ARG A 85 -8.86 -10.69 -6.07
CA ARG A 85 -8.84 -12.17 -6.13
C ARG A 85 -8.05 -12.76 -4.97
N VAL A 86 -6.87 -12.22 -4.70
CA VAL A 86 -6.02 -12.68 -3.58
C VAL A 86 -6.77 -12.50 -2.24
N LEU A 87 -7.39 -11.34 -2.03
CA LEU A 87 -8.12 -11.06 -0.78
C LEU A 87 -9.37 -11.93 -0.64
N GLU A 88 -10.09 -12.21 -1.72
CA GLU A 88 -11.23 -13.12 -1.71
C GLU A 88 -10.81 -14.55 -1.39
N GLN A 89 -9.74 -15.06 -2.03
CA GLN A 89 -9.23 -16.40 -1.79
C GLN A 89 -8.74 -16.57 -0.35
N LEU A 90 -7.93 -15.63 0.14
CA LEU A 90 -7.48 -15.63 1.53
C LEU A 90 -8.65 -15.46 2.50
N GLY A 91 -9.64 -14.63 2.16
CA GLY A 91 -10.84 -14.43 2.96
C GLY A 91 -11.68 -15.71 3.08
N ARG A 92 -11.76 -16.51 2.00
CA ARG A 92 -12.39 -17.84 2.01
C ARG A 92 -11.56 -18.86 2.78
N ALA A 93 -10.24 -18.90 2.57
CA ALA A 93 -9.34 -19.85 3.23
C ALA A 93 -9.27 -19.64 4.75
N THR A 94 -9.37 -18.40 5.22
CA THR A 94 -9.32 -18.05 6.66
C THR A 94 -10.69 -18.00 7.32
N GLY A 95 -11.78 -18.01 6.55
CA GLY A 95 -13.15 -17.82 7.05
C GLY A 95 -13.48 -16.38 7.48
N LEU A 96 -12.56 -15.43 7.32
CA LEU A 96 -12.76 -14.02 7.73
C LEU A 96 -13.64 -13.24 6.73
N GLY A 97 -13.71 -13.69 5.48
CA GLY A 97 -14.39 -12.99 4.40
C GLY A 97 -13.62 -11.79 3.86
N TYR A 98 -14.03 -11.34 2.67
CA TYR A 98 -13.32 -10.30 1.91
C TYR A 98 -13.23 -8.96 2.67
N VAL A 99 -14.33 -8.51 3.28
CA VAL A 99 -14.40 -7.19 3.94
C VAL A 99 -13.42 -7.11 5.11
N ALA A 100 -13.41 -8.14 5.96
CA ALA A 100 -12.51 -8.16 7.12
C ALA A 100 -11.06 -8.22 6.70
N LEU A 101 -10.73 -9.04 5.69
CA LEU A 101 -9.37 -9.14 5.20
C LEU A 101 -8.92 -7.86 4.48
N SER A 102 -9.82 -7.19 3.76
CA SER A 102 -9.54 -5.91 3.10
C SER A 102 -9.21 -4.81 4.11
N LEU A 103 -9.96 -4.73 5.21
CA LEU A 103 -9.66 -3.79 6.30
C LEU A 103 -8.35 -4.15 7.02
N LEU A 104 -8.09 -5.44 7.23
CA LEU A 104 -6.85 -5.93 7.83
C LEU A 104 -5.64 -5.53 6.98
N MET A 105 -5.66 -5.85 5.69
CA MET A 105 -4.53 -5.66 4.79
C MET A 105 -4.39 -4.20 4.33
N GLY A 106 -5.49 -3.49 4.12
CA GLY A 106 -5.48 -2.11 3.65
C GLY A 106 -5.26 -1.08 4.78
N VAL A 107 -5.73 -1.35 5.99
CA VAL A 107 -5.71 -0.35 7.08
C VAL A 107 -4.85 -0.80 8.25
N LEU A 108 -5.15 -1.96 8.83
CA LEU A 108 -4.51 -2.36 10.09
C LEU A 108 -3.02 -2.68 9.90
N VAL A 109 -2.67 -3.50 8.90
CA VAL A 109 -1.28 -3.88 8.62
C VAL A 109 -0.40 -2.66 8.31
N PRO A 110 -0.79 -1.74 7.41
CA PRO A 110 0.00 -0.54 7.17
C PRO A 110 0.12 0.38 8.38
N GLY A 111 -0.96 0.53 9.16
CA GLY A 111 -0.96 1.32 10.39
C GLY A 111 -0.02 0.75 11.46
N LEU A 112 -0.08 -0.56 11.69
CA LEU A 112 0.82 -1.26 12.62
C LEU A 112 2.28 -1.19 12.15
N ALA A 113 2.53 -1.38 10.86
CA ALA A 113 3.89 -1.26 10.30
C ALA A 113 4.48 0.14 10.54
N LEU A 114 3.69 1.18 10.28
CA LEU A 114 4.10 2.57 10.52
C LEU A 114 4.39 2.82 12.01
N LEU A 115 3.52 2.34 12.90
CA LEU A 115 3.70 2.45 14.35
C LEU A 115 5.00 1.76 14.80
N LEU A 116 5.22 0.52 14.36
CA LEU A 116 6.42 -0.23 14.72
C LEU A 116 7.70 0.48 14.24
N LEU A 117 7.71 1.02 13.02
CA LEU A 117 8.84 1.81 12.51
C LEU A 117 9.09 3.08 13.32
N ALA A 118 8.04 3.71 13.84
CA ALA A 118 8.14 4.91 14.65
C ALA A 118 8.78 4.60 16.02
N VAL A 119 8.38 3.50 16.68
CA VAL A 119 8.75 3.22 18.08
C VAL A 119 10.02 2.34 18.22
N VAL A 120 10.35 1.50 17.24
CA VAL A 120 11.52 0.59 17.32
C VAL A 120 12.82 1.34 17.62
N PRO A 121 13.84 0.79 18.30
CA PRO A 121 15.13 1.48 18.45
C PRO A 121 15.78 1.85 17.11
N ARG A 122 16.55 2.94 17.03
CA ARG A 122 17.15 3.45 15.77
C ARG A 122 17.96 2.40 15.00
N ARG A 123 18.61 1.48 15.73
CA ARG A 123 19.37 0.35 15.17
C ARG A 123 18.50 -0.68 14.45
N GLY A 124 17.23 -0.81 14.87
CA GLY A 124 16.27 -1.79 14.33
C GLY A 124 15.39 -1.25 13.20
N VAL A 125 15.40 0.05 12.91
CA VAL A 125 14.54 0.63 11.86
C VAL A 125 14.85 0.05 10.50
N LEU A 126 16.13 0.05 10.10
CA LEU A 126 16.54 -0.45 8.79
C LEU A 126 16.20 -1.93 8.58
N PRO A 127 16.56 -2.88 9.47
CA PRO A 127 16.20 -4.28 9.28
C PRO A 127 14.67 -4.48 9.31
N LEU A 128 13.93 -3.72 10.12
CA LEU A 128 12.46 -3.79 10.13
C LEU A 128 11.86 -3.28 8.82
N THR A 129 12.36 -2.17 8.25
CA THR A 129 11.94 -1.69 6.93
C THR A 129 12.22 -2.73 5.85
N LEU A 130 13.41 -3.34 5.85
CA LEU A 130 13.75 -4.39 4.90
C LEU A 130 12.84 -5.62 5.04
N ALA A 131 12.49 -6.00 6.28
CA ALA A 131 11.53 -7.08 6.53
C ALA A 131 10.14 -6.76 5.96
N PHE A 132 9.64 -5.53 6.14
CA PHE A 132 8.35 -5.12 5.57
C PHE A 132 8.37 -5.06 4.04
N ILE A 133 9.47 -4.60 3.43
CA ILE A 133 9.64 -4.66 1.98
C ILE A 133 9.65 -6.13 1.51
N GLY A 134 10.36 -7.01 2.22
CA GLY A 134 10.39 -8.44 1.92
C GLY A 134 9.00 -9.09 2.02
N LEU A 135 8.22 -8.74 3.04
CA LEU A 135 6.84 -9.22 3.22
C LEU A 135 5.91 -8.72 2.12
N LEU A 136 6.03 -7.44 1.72
CA LEU A 136 5.30 -6.91 0.58
C LEU A 136 5.64 -7.71 -0.67
N LEU A 137 6.93 -7.86 -1.00
CA LEU A 137 7.37 -8.64 -2.16
C LEU A 137 6.86 -10.08 -2.11
N ALA A 138 6.91 -10.73 -0.94
CA ALA A 138 6.37 -12.06 -0.76
C ALA A 138 4.85 -12.10 -1.02
N TYR A 139 4.08 -11.10 -0.59
CA TYR A 139 2.65 -10.99 -0.91
C TYR A 139 2.41 -10.93 -2.44
N PHE A 140 3.20 -10.13 -3.16
CA PHE A 140 3.13 -10.06 -4.64
C PHE A 140 3.49 -11.39 -5.30
N VAL A 141 4.49 -12.10 -4.78
CA VAL A 141 4.88 -13.42 -5.30
C VAL A 141 3.80 -14.46 -5.01
N VAL A 142 3.30 -14.54 -3.79
CA VAL A 142 2.29 -15.52 -3.37
C VAL A 142 1.00 -15.38 -4.16
N GLY A 143 0.51 -14.16 -4.35
CA GLY A 143 -0.69 -13.97 -5.17
C GLY A 143 -0.46 -14.32 -6.65
N TRP A 144 0.78 -14.30 -7.15
CA TRP A 144 1.08 -14.77 -8.51
C TRP A 144 0.91 -16.28 -8.68
N TRP A 145 1.09 -17.06 -7.61
CA TRP A 145 0.88 -18.52 -7.62
C TRP A 145 -0.57 -18.92 -7.35
N LEU A 146 -1.37 -18.03 -6.77
CA LEU A 146 -2.76 -18.29 -6.39
C LEU A 146 -3.79 -17.85 -7.45
N VAL A 147 -3.39 -17.04 -8.43
CA VAL A 147 -4.21 -16.53 -9.54
C VAL A 147 -3.84 -17.24 -10.84
#